data_AF-A0A9I9CL02-F1
#
_entry.id   AF-A0A9I9CL02-F1
#
_cell.length_a   1.000
_cell.length_b   1.000
_cell.length_c   1.000
_cell.angle_alpha   90.00
_cell.angle_beta   90.00
_cell.angle_gamma   90.00
#
_symmetry.space_group_name_H-M   'P 1'
#
loop_
_entity.id
_entity.type
_entity.pdbx_description
1 polymer ?
#
loop_
_entity_poly.entity_id
_entity_poly.type
_entity_poly.pdbx_seq_one_letter_code
_entity_poly.pdbx_strand_id
1 'polypeptide(L)'
;MSRYLAAKSEADQYKKELRREEEEIVLVPDTEAAEVGDILEQYGIEPHEYGPVVNSLRKNPQAWLHFMMRFELGLEKPEPKRAIQSALTIAISYILGGLVPLIPYMFFPKASEAVLASVALTLVALLVFGYAKGYFTGNKPFTSAVQTALIGAIASAAAYGMAKAIQPRQP
;
A
#
# COMPACT_ATOMS: atom_id res chain seq x y z
N MET A 1 12.30 5.81 -1.09
CA MET A 1 12.11 6.85 -2.13
C MET A 1 10.79 6.67 -2.86
N SER A 2 10.50 5.52 -3.48
CA SER A 2 9.27 5.28 -4.25
C SER A 2 7.97 5.52 -3.46
N ARG A 3 7.90 5.06 -2.20
CA ARG A 3 6.71 5.30 -1.35
C ARG A 3 6.49 6.77 -1.01
N TYR A 4 7.57 7.52 -0.82
CA TYR A 4 7.50 8.96 -0.56
C TYR A 4 7.07 9.73 -1.81
N LEU A 5 7.60 9.37 -2.98
CA LEU A 5 7.21 9.96 -4.26
C LEU A 5 5.74 9.66 -4.60
N ALA A 6 5.29 8.42 -4.38
CA ALA A 6 3.89 8.04 -4.54
C ALA A 6 2.97 8.89 -3.64
N ALA A 7 3.28 8.97 -2.34
CA ALA A 7 2.49 9.77 -1.41
C ALA A 7 2.51 11.28 -1.73
N LYS A 8 3.64 11.80 -2.24
CA LYS A 8 3.71 13.18 -2.72
C LYS A 8 2.83 13.39 -3.96
N SER A 9 2.86 12.45 -4.90
CA SER A 9 2.03 12.50 -6.10
C SER A 9 0.54 12.46 -5.76
N GLU A 10 0.12 11.59 -4.84
CA GLU A 10 -1.24 11.55 -4.31
C GLU A 10 -1.63 12.88 -3.66
N ALA A 11 -0.72 13.50 -2.90
CA ALA A 11 -0.97 14.80 -2.27
C ALA A 11 -1.08 15.97 -3.25
N ASP A 12 -0.28 15.96 -4.31
CA ASP A 12 -0.35 16.98 -5.36
C ASP A 12 -1.62 16.81 -6.20
N GLN A 13 -2.02 15.56 -6.51
CA GLN A 13 -3.28 15.25 -7.18
C GLN A 13 -4.49 15.68 -6.33
N TYR A 14 -4.51 15.35 -5.04
CA TYR A 14 -5.58 15.78 -4.13
C TYR A 14 -5.75 17.29 -4.13
N LYS A 15 -4.66 18.06 -4.05
CA LYS A 15 -4.72 19.53 -4.04
C LYS A 15 -5.21 20.11 -5.37
N LYS A 16 -4.88 19.46 -6.48
CA LYS A 16 -5.33 19.88 -7.80
C LYS A 16 -6.84 19.70 -7.92
N GLU A 17 -7.35 18.52 -7.61
CA GLU A 17 -8.79 18.24 -7.71
C GLU A 17 -9.57 19.06 -6.67
N LEU A 18 -9.05 19.23 -5.45
CA LEU A 18 -9.71 20.07 -4.42
C LEU A 18 -9.97 21.50 -4.92
N ARG A 19 -9.02 22.09 -5.64
CA ARG A 19 -9.18 23.46 -6.19
C ARG A 19 -10.18 23.49 -7.34
N ARG A 20 -10.14 22.47 -8.20
CA ARG A 20 -11.05 22.35 -9.33
C ARG A 20 -12.50 22.22 -8.83
N GLU A 21 -12.73 21.34 -7.88
CA GLU A 21 -14.03 21.11 -7.24
C GLU A 21 -14.54 22.37 -6.53
N GLU A 22 -13.64 23.07 -5.81
CA GLU A 22 -13.97 24.35 -5.17
C GLU A 22 -14.38 25.43 -6.19
N GLU A 23 -13.77 25.46 -7.38
CA GLU A 23 -14.15 26.35 -8.48
C GLU A 23 -15.49 25.94 -9.11
N GLU A 24 -15.72 24.64 -9.34
CA GLU A 24 -16.95 24.10 -9.94
C GLU A 24 -18.18 24.36 -9.04
N ILE A 25 -18.06 24.15 -7.72
CA ILE A 25 -19.12 24.49 -6.73
C ILE A 25 -19.53 25.97 -6.78
N VAL A 26 -18.62 26.88 -7.17
CA VAL A 26 -18.90 28.32 -7.27
C VAL A 26 -19.44 28.69 -8.66
N LEU A 27 -18.88 28.12 -9.73
CA LEU A 27 -19.19 28.48 -11.11
C LEU A 27 -20.50 27.86 -11.59
N VAL A 28 -20.77 26.61 -11.20
CA VAL A 28 -21.91 25.82 -11.67
C VAL A 28 -22.64 25.10 -10.51
N PRO A 29 -23.09 25.84 -9.47
CA PRO A 29 -23.59 25.26 -8.22
C PRO A 29 -24.86 24.41 -8.37
N ASP A 30 -25.63 24.56 -9.45
CA ASP A 30 -26.80 23.71 -9.71
C ASP A 30 -26.39 22.38 -10.35
N THR A 31 -25.34 22.36 -11.17
CA THR A 31 -24.76 21.14 -11.74
C THR A 31 -24.16 20.28 -10.63
N GLU A 32 -23.27 20.85 -9.82
CA GLU A 32 -22.65 20.14 -8.68
C GLU A 32 -23.68 19.62 -7.68
N ALA A 33 -24.82 20.31 -7.52
CA ALA A 33 -25.87 19.88 -6.61
C ALA A 33 -26.66 18.69 -7.18
N ALA A 34 -26.78 18.60 -8.51
CA ALA A 34 -27.34 17.44 -9.19
C ALA A 34 -26.42 16.23 -9.01
N GLU A 35 -25.10 16.41 -9.11
CA GLU A 35 -24.13 15.31 -8.91
C GLU A 35 -24.19 14.72 -7.49
N VAL A 36 -24.39 15.53 -6.46
CA VAL A 36 -24.68 15.03 -5.11
C VAL A 36 -25.94 14.15 -5.10
N GLY A 37 -26.99 14.55 -5.82
CA GLY A 37 -28.21 13.77 -5.98
C GLY A 37 -27.95 12.43 -6.67
N ASP A 38 -27.21 12.45 -7.78
CA ASP A 38 -26.85 11.26 -8.55
C ASP A 38 -26.02 10.27 -7.71
N ILE A 39 -25.11 10.77 -6.87
CA ILE A 39 -24.35 9.95 -5.92
C ILE A 39 -25.30 9.29 -4.91
N LEU A 40 -26.23 10.05 -4.31
CA LEU A 40 -27.14 9.53 -3.30
C LEU A 40 -28.16 8.54 -3.88
N GLU A 41 -28.60 8.74 -5.12
CA GLU A 41 -29.45 7.81 -5.85
C GLU A 41 -28.76 6.46 -6.11
N GLN A 42 -27.44 6.46 -6.38
CA GLN A 42 -26.66 5.21 -6.49
C GLN A 42 -26.63 4.39 -5.19
N TYR A 43 -26.83 5.03 -4.03
CA TYR A 43 -27.02 4.35 -2.74
C TYR A 43 -28.47 3.95 -2.46
N GLY A 44 -29.38 4.16 -3.41
CA GLY A 44 -30.80 3.82 -3.30
C GLY A 44 -31.61 4.82 -2.47
N ILE A 45 -31.13 6.05 -2.31
CA ILE A 45 -31.85 7.11 -1.60
C ILE A 45 -32.79 7.79 -2.59
N GLU A 46 -34.08 7.92 -2.24
CA GLU A 46 -35.06 8.50 -3.14
C GLU A 46 -34.95 10.04 -3.23
N PRO A 47 -35.38 10.66 -4.35
CA PRO A 47 -35.31 12.13 -4.54
C PRO A 47 -35.95 12.96 -3.44
N HIS A 48 -37.03 12.47 -2.86
CA HIS A 48 -37.72 13.15 -1.78
C HIS A 48 -36.95 13.10 -0.45
N GLU A 49 -36.03 12.14 -0.29
CA GLU A 49 -35.20 11.94 0.91
C GLU A 49 -33.88 12.71 0.82
N TYR A 50 -33.21 12.70 -0.35
CA TYR A 50 -31.92 13.41 -0.49
C TYR A 50 -32.06 14.90 -0.77
N GLY A 51 -33.19 15.38 -1.28
CA GLY A 51 -33.40 16.82 -1.56
C GLY A 51 -33.08 17.75 -0.37
N PRO A 52 -33.55 17.46 0.86
CA PRO A 52 -33.15 18.18 2.07
C PRO A 52 -31.66 18.09 2.41
N VAL A 53 -31.01 16.97 2.10
CA VAL A 53 -29.57 16.75 2.32
C VAL A 53 -28.76 17.64 1.38
N VAL A 54 -29.08 17.65 0.09
CA VAL A 54 -28.47 18.53 -0.92
C VAL A 54 -28.60 19.99 -0.48
N ASN A 55 -29.81 20.42 -0.11
CA ASN A 55 -30.05 21.79 0.38
C ASN A 55 -29.28 22.15 1.65
N SER A 56 -28.99 21.17 2.50
CA SER A 56 -28.18 21.37 3.71
C SER A 56 -26.69 21.46 3.37
N LEU A 57 -26.20 20.65 2.43
CA LEU A 57 -24.82 20.71 1.92
C LEU A 57 -24.55 22.04 1.21
N ARG A 58 -25.49 22.56 0.42
CA ARG A 58 -25.38 23.90 -0.22
C ARG A 58 -25.13 25.03 0.78
N LYS A 59 -25.61 24.91 2.02
CA LYS A 59 -25.40 25.91 3.09
C LYS A 59 -24.04 25.78 3.77
N ASN A 60 -23.33 24.66 3.57
CA ASN A 60 -22.02 24.39 4.13
C ASN A 60 -21.04 23.95 3.01
N PRO A 61 -20.44 24.91 2.28
CA PRO A 61 -19.56 24.63 1.15
C PRO A 61 -18.40 23.70 1.49
N GLN A 62 -17.89 23.76 2.73
CA GLN A 62 -16.83 22.86 3.19
C GLN A 62 -17.34 21.42 3.28
N ALA A 63 -18.50 21.19 3.89
CA ALA A 63 -19.07 19.85 3.98
C ALA A 63 -19.45 19.29 2.60
N TRP A 64 -19.93 20.15 1.70
CA TRP A 64 -20.24 19.78 0.31
C TRP A 64 -18.98 19.40 -0.47
N LEU A 65 -17.94 20.24 -0.45
CA LEU A 65 -16.64 19.95 -1.05
C LEU A 65 -16.04 18.65 -0.51
N HIS A 66 -16.10 18.44 0.80
CA HIS A 66 -15.63 17.20 1.42
C HIS A 66 -16.46 15.98 1.01
N PHE A 67 -17.76 16.14 0.75
CA PHE A 67 -18.62 15.08 0.24
C PHE A 67 -18.24 14.72 -1.19
N MET A 68 -18.13 15.69 -2.10
CA MET A 68 -17.76 15.46 -3.51
C MET A 68 -16.38 14.82 -3.62
N MET A 69 -15.38 15.40 -2.95
CA MET A 69 -14.02 14.85 -2.90
C MET A 69 -13.99 13.37 -2.48
N ARG A 70 -14.87 12.97 -1.54
CA ARG A 70 -14.89 11.61 -1.02
C ARG A 70 -15.72 10.65 -1.87
N PHE A 71 -16.93 11.04 -2.26
CA PHE A 71 -17.91 10.12 -2.84
C PHE A 71 -17.94 10.15 -4.37
N GLU A 72 -17.57 11.27 -4.97
CA GLU A 72 -17.47 11.39 -6.42
C GLU A 72 -16.05 10.99 -6.90
N LEU A 73 -15.02 11.63 -6.33
CA LEU A 73 -13.63 11.46 -6.77
C LEU A 73 -12.89 10.32 -6.04
N GLY A 74 -13.43 9.82 -4.93
CA GLY A 74 -12.78 8.77 -4.13
C GLY A 74 -11.48 9.24 -3.45
N LEU A 75 -11.30 10.55 -3.28
CA LEU A 75 -10.08 11.17 -2.76
C LEU A 75 -10.22 11.51 -1.27
N GLU A 76 -9.35 10.91 -0.46
CA GLU A 76 -9.23 11.25 0.95
C GLU A 76 -8.08 12.22 1.20
N LYS A 77 -8.25 13.09 2.21
CA LYS A 77 -7.24 14.07 2.58
C LYS A 77 -5.92 13.38 2.98
N PRO A 78 -4.81 13.63 2.26
CA PRO A 78 -3.56 12.93 2.53
C PRO A 78 -2.98 13.38 3.87
N GLU A 79 -2.49 12.41 4.65
CA GLU A 79 -1.79 12.68 5.91
C GLU A 79 -0.26 12.65 5.72
N PRO A 80 0.42 13.82 5.64
CA PRO A 80 1.84 13.88 5.30
C PRO A 80 2.74 13.16 6.32
N LYS A 81 2.34 13.10 7.59
CA LYS A 81 3.07 12.35 8.63
C LYS A 81 3.02 10.84 8.39
N ARG A 82 1.86 10.30 7.96
CA ARG A 82 1.71 8.86 7.65
C ARG A 82 2.60 8.45 6.48
N ALA A 83 2.77 9.32 5.48
CA ALA A 83 3.62 9.04 4.31
C ALA A 83 5.09 8.82 4.69
N ILE A 84 5.67 9.72 5.49
CA ILE A 84 7.07 9.60 5.93
C ILE A 84 7.25 8.41 6.88
N GLN A 85 6.32 8.22 7.83
CA GLN A 85 6.34 7.07 8.73
C GLN A 85 6.30 5.75 7.95
N SER A 86 5.39 5.62 6.97
CA SER A 86 5.29 4.44 6.12
C SER A 86 6.59 4.18 5.34
N ALA A 87 7.18 5.23 4.76
CA ALA A 87 8.44 5.10 4.03
C ALA A 87 9.60 4.63 4.94
N LEU A 88 9.70 5.19 6.16
CA LEU A 88 10.72 4.82 7.13
C LEU A 88 10.53 3.38 7.64
N THR A 89 9.30 3.00 7.99
CA THR A 89 8.98 1.63 8.43
C THR A 89 9.36 0.60 7.37
N ILE A 90 9.06 0.87 6.09
CA ILE A 90 9.45 -0.02 4.99
C ILE A 90 10.98 -0.08 4.85
N ALA A 91 11.67 1.05 4.92
CA ALA A 91 13.13 1.10 4.81
C ALA A 91 13.81 0.28 5.92
N ILE A 92 13.41 0.49 7.17
CA ILE A 92 13.94 -0.26 8.32
C ILE A 92 13.61 -1.74 8.19
N SER A 93 12.37 -2.08 7.82
CA SER A 93 11.96 -3.48 7.65
C SER A 93 12.78 -4.19 6.57
N TYR A 94 13.10 -3.49 5.47
CA TYR A 94 13.92 -4.04 4.39
C TYR A 94 15.38 -4.26 4.82
N ILE A 95 15.95 -3.32 5.56
CA ILE A 95 17.31 -3.47 6.12
C ILE A 95 17.35 -4.67 7.07
N LEU A 96 16.43 -4.73 8.03
CA LEU A 96 16.39 -5.81 9.02
C LEU A 96 16.12 -7.17 8.35
N GLY A 97 15.18 -7.24 7.41
CA GLY A 97 14.88 -8.46 6.66
C GLY A 97 16.04 -8.93 5.78
N GLY A 98 16.77 -8.00 5.16
CA GLY A 98 17.94 -8.30 4.35
C GLY A 98 19.17 -8.72 5.15
N LEU A 99 19.27 -8.29 6.42
CA LEU A 99 20.36 -8.71 7.32
C LEU A 99 20.25 -10.18 7.74
N VAL A 100 19.03 -10.70 7.93
CA VAL A 100 18.79 -12.09 8.36
C VAL A 100 19.59 -13.13 7.56
N PRO A 101 19.52 -13.19 6.21
CA PRO A 101 20.31 -14.15 5.44
C PRO A 101 21.83 -13.89 5.47
N LEU A 102 22.27 -12.67 5.79
CA LEU A 102 23.69 -12.29 5.83
C LEU A 102 24.35 -12.64 7.16
N ILE A 103 23.58 -12.76 8.25
CA ILE A 103 24.10 -13.05 9.60
C ILE A 103 25.07 -14.25 9.60
N PRO A 104 24.74 -15.42 9.01
CA PRO A 104 25.66 -16.56 9.08
C PRO A 104 27.00 -16.33 8.39
N TYR A 105 27.06 -15.52 7.33
CA TYR A 105 28.30 -15.20 6.64
C TYR A 105 29.26 -14.36 7.49
N MET A 106 28.78 -13.71 8.56
CA MET A 106 29.63 -12.99 9.50
C MET A 106 30.35 -13.92 10.48
N PHE A 107 29.84 -15.14 10.68
CA PHE A 107 30.36 -16.08 11.68
C PHE A 107 31.07 -17.30 11.06
N PHE A 108 30.66 -17.71 9.85
CA PHE A 108 31.25 -18.86 9.17
C PHE A 108 32.28 -18.42 8.13
N PRO A 109 33.56 -18.79 8.28
CA PRO A 109 34.62 -18.40 7.33
C PRO A 109 34.51 -19.14 5.98
N LYS A 110 33.85 -20.31 5.95
CA LYS A 110 33.59 -21.06 4.71
C LYS A 110 32.21 -20.74 4.18
N ALA A 111 32.16 -20.28 2.94
CA ALA A 111 30.91 -19.92 2.26
C ALA A 111 29.93 -21.10 2.17
N SER A 112 30.39 -22.33 1.98
CA SER A 112 29.52 -23.51 1.89
C SER A 112 28.75 -23.79 3.19
N GLU A 113 29.40 -23.63 4.34
CA GLU A 113 28.78 -23.80 5.65
C GLU A 113 27.84 -22.62 5.97
N ALA A 114 28.27 -21.40 5.62
CA ALA A 114 27.47 -20.18 5.78
C ALA A 114 26.16 -20.23 4.97
N VAL A 115 26.20 -20.72 3.73
CA VAL A 115 25.02 -20.86 2.85
C VAL A 115 23.97 -21.77 3.49
N LEU A 116 24.39 -22.93 4.02
CA LEU A 116 23.44 -23.88 4.61
C LEU A 116 22.77 -23.30 5.85
N ALA A 117 23.55 -22.65 6.73
CA ALA A 117 23.02 -21.96 7.90
C ALA A 117 22.10 -20.78 7.52
N SER A 118 22.44 -20.03 6.47
CA SER A 118 21.63 -18.93 5.92
C SER A 118 20.29 -19.40 5.37
N VAL A 119 20.27 -20.50 4.61
CA VAL A 119 19.03 -21.10 4.10
C VAL A 119 18.12 -21.51 5.25
N ALA A 120 18.64 -22.22 6.25
CA ALA A 120 17.84 -22.65 7.41
C ALA A 120 17.28 -21.46 8.20
N LEU A 121 18.12 -20.46 8.50
CA LEU A 121 17.73 -19.27 9.23
C LEU A 121 16.67 -18.46 8.48
N THR A 122 16.87 -18.26 7.17
CA THR A 122 15.94 -17.51 6.33
C THR A 122 14.61 -18.25 6.19
N LEU A 123 14.62 -19.58 6.06
CA LEU A 123 13.40 -20.37 6.00
C LEU A 123 12.58 -20.24 7.29
N VAL A 124 13.22 -20.33 8.45
CA VAL A 124 12.56 -20.10 9.75
C VAL A 124 11.99 -18.69 9.82
N ALA A 125 12.76 -17.68 9.43
CA ALA A 125 12.29 -16.30 9.41
C ALA A 125 11.07 -16.12 8.49
N LEU A 126 11.09 -16.67 7.26
CA LEU A 126 9.97 -16.61 6.32
C LEU A 126 8.71 -17.29 6.87
N LEU A 127 8.85 -18.43 7.55
CA LEU A 127 7.72 -19.10 8.21
C LEU A 127 7.14 -18.25 9.34
N VAL A 128 7.99 -17.66 10.20
CA VAL A 128 7.56 -16.79 11.30
C VAL A 128 6.87 -15.53 10.76
N PHE A 129 7.50 -14.83 9.81
CA PHE A 129 6.91 -13.63 9.20
C PHE A 129 5.62 -13.95 8.45
N GLY A 130 5.58 -15.05 7.70
CA GLY A 130 4.38 -15.47 6.99
C GLY A 130 3.24 -15.86 7.94
N TYR A 131 3.54 -16.49 9.08
CA TYR A 131 2.55 -16.78 10.12
C TYR A 131 2.01 -15.49 10.73
N ALA A 132 2.90 -14.57 11.14
CA ALA A 132 2.53 -13.27 11.69
C ALA A 132 1.68 -12.46 10.71
N LYS A 133 2.07 -12.42 9.42
CA LYS A 133 1.30 -11.82 8.34
C LYS A 133 -0.12 -12.40 8.27
N GLY A 134 -0.25 -13.73 8.31
CA GLY A 134 -1.56 -14.38 8.25
C GLY A 134 -2.43 -14.00 9.45
N TYR A 135 -1.86 -14.02 10.65
CA TYR A 135 -2.54 -13.62 11.88
C TYR A 135 -3.06 -12.17 11.83
N PHE A 136 -2.24 -11.21 11.42
CA PHE A 136 -2.64 -9.79 11.34
C PHE A 136 -3.59 -9.46 10.20
N THR A 137 -3.60 -10.26 9.12
CA THR A 137 -4.46 -10.02 7.95
C THR A 137 -5.79 -10.76 8.00
N GLY A 138 -6.07 -11.51 9.08
CA GLY A 138 -7.28 -12.33 9.20
C GLY A 138 -7.29 -13.58 8.32
N ASN A 139 -6.17 -13.92 7.68
CA ASN A 139 -6.01 -15.11 6.86
C ASN A 139 -5.56 -16.31 7.70
N LYS A 140 -5.69 -17.53 7.17
CA LYS A 140 -5.17 -18.76 7.82
C LYS A 140 -3.65 -18.64 8.05
N PRO A 141 -3.14 -18.53 9.30
CA PRO A 141 -1.73 -18.21 9.56
C PRO A 141 -0.75 -19.22 8.97
N PHE A 142 -1.07 -20.51 9.10
CA PHE A 142 -0.22 -21.58 8.59
C PHE A 142 -0.11 -21.57 7.05
N THR A 143 -1.22 -21.31 6.34
CA THR A 143 -1.22 -21.18 4.88
C THR A 143 -0.37 -20.00 4.43
N SER A 144 -0.47 -18.86 5.12
CA SER A 144 0.35 -17.67 4.83
C SER A 144 1.85 -17.92 5.10
N ALA A 145 2.19 -18.68 6.14
CA ALA A 145 3.56 -19.11 6.43
C ALA A 145 4.14 -19.95 5.29
N VAL A 146 3.44 -21.00 4.88
CA VAL A 146 3.87 -21.90 3.80
C VAL A 146 4.00 -21.16 2.47
N GLN A 147 3.03 -20.32 2.12
CA GLN A 147 3.08 -19.50 0.91
C GLN A 147 4.30 -18.57 0.89
N THR A 148 4.58 -17.92 2.02
CA THR A 148 5.71 -16.99 2.15
C THR A 148 7.04 -17.72 2.00
N ALA A 149 7.19 -18.88 2.62
CA ALA A 149 8.35 -19.74 2.47
C ALA A 149 8.53 -20.24 1.02
N LEU A 150 7.45 -20.67 0.35
CA LEU A 150 7.47 -21.14 -1.03
C LEU A 150 7.90 -20.06 -2.02
N ILE A 151 7.36 -18.84 -1.89
CA ILE A 151 7.77 -17.69 -2.74
C ILE A 151 9.26 -17.40 -2.55
N GLY A 152 9.75 -17.41 -1.30
CA GLY A 152 11.17 -17.24 -1.00
C GLY A 152 12.04 -18.33 -1.62
N ALA A 153 11.62 -19.59 -1.54
CA ALA A 153 12.34 -20.73 -2.12
C ALA A 153 12.41 -20.63 -3.66
N ILE A 154 11.30 -20.28 -4.32
CA ILE A 154 11.25 -20.10 -5.78
C ILE A 154 12.16 -18.95 -6.22
N ALA A 155 12.09 -17.80 -5.53
CA ALA A 155 12.93 -16.64 -5.85
C ALA A 155 14.43 -16.96 -5.66
N SER A 156 14.78 -17.66 -4.58
CA SER A 156 16.16 -18.09 -4.31
C SER A 156 16.66 -19.07 -5.39
N ALA A 157 15.84 -20.05 -5.77
CA ALA A 157 16.17 -21.00 -6.82
C ALA A 157 16.37 -20.31 -8.19
N ALA A 158 15.53 -19.33 -8.52
CA ALA A 158 15.67 -18.53 -9.73
C ALA A 158 16.97 -17.70 -9.73
N ALA A 159 17.27 -17.02 -8.61
CA ALA A 159 18.51 -16.26 -8.47
C ALA A 159 19.76 -17.15 -8.59
N TYR A 160 19.76 -18.31 -7.93
CA TYR A 160 20.85 -19.29 -8.04
C TYR A 160 20.99 -19.82 -9.48
N GLY A 161 19.89 -20.13 -10.15
CA GLY A 161 19.87 -20.58 -11.55
C GLY A 161 20.48 -19.54 -12.49
N MET A 162 20.12 -18.26 -12.33
CA MET A 162 20.71 -17.16 -13.11
C MET A 162 22.20 -16.99 -12.81
N ALA A 163 22.61 -17.00 -11.54
CA ALA A 163 24.01 -16.88 -11.16
C ALA A 163 24.86 -17.99 -11.78
N LYS A 164 24.36 -19.23 -11.77
CA LYS A 164 25.02 -20.40 -12.38
C LYS A 164 25.08 -20.33 -13.91
N ALA A 165 24.08 -19.73 -14.56
CA ALA A 165 24.06 -19.57 -16.02
C ALA A 165 25.05 -18.50 -16.51
N ILE A 166 25.28 -17.46 -15.71
CA ILE A 166 26.18 -16.34 -16.05
C ILE A 166 27.63 -16.63 -15.68
N GLN A 167 27.90 -17.39 -14.61
CA GLN A 167 29.26 -17.77 -14.26
C GLN A 167 29.82 -18.78 -15.27
N PRO A 168 30.87 -18.45 -16.06
CA PRO A 168 31.54 -19.44 -16.87
C PRO A 168 32.12 -20.51 -15.93
N ARG A 169 31.96 -21.79 -16.29
CA ARG A 169 32.69 -22.89 -15.64
C ARG A 169 34.17 -22.51 -15.62
N GLN A 170 34.69 -22.13 -14.47
CA GLN A 170 36.14 -22.05 -14.33
C GLN A 170 36.66 -23.51 -14.31
N PRO A 171 37.66 -23.83 -15.17
CA PRO A 171 38.23 -25.16 -15.27
C PRO A 171 38.93 -25.60 -13.98
#